data_AF-A0A7Y5CXX6-F1
#
_entry.id   AF-A0A7Y5CXX6-F1
#
_cell.length_a   1.000
_cell.length_b   1.000
_cell.length_c   1.000
_cell.angle_alpha   90.00
_cell.angle_beta   90.00
_cell.angle_gamma   90.00
#
_symmetry.space_group_name_H-M   'P 1'
#
loop_
_entity.id
_entity.type
_entity.pdbx_description
1 polymer ?
#
loop_
_entity_poly.entity_id
_entity_poly.type
_entity_poly.pdbx_seq_one_letter_code
_entity_poly.pdbx_strand_id
1 'polypeptide(L)'
;MDAILLQAILAMDAYNRGYDQGVTGLEGTSIGSATVIQQSGTAAGTPGFDASFYAIAYQLADGSSSSTDHSKGRNVATIKDTTLNF
;
A
#
# COMPACT_ATOMS: atom_id res chain seq x y z
N MET A 1 2.67 -9.70 17.80
CA MET A 1 2.21 -10.20 16.48
C MET A 1 3.46 -10.43 15.65
N ASP A 2 3.53 -11.54 14.91
CA ASP A 2 4.69 -11.83 14.07
C ASP A 2 4.77 -10.86 12.88
N ALA A 3 5.97 -10.37 12.56
CA ALA A 3 6.18 -9.36 11.51
C ALA A 3 5.77 -9.88 10.12
N ILE A 4 5.98 -11.18 9.85
CA ILE A 4 5.61 -11.80 8.57
C ILE A 4 4.08 -11.89 8.46
N LEU A 5 3.39 -12.17 9.57
CA LEU A 5 1.93 -12.19 9.61
C LEU A 5 1.32 -10.80 9.33
N LEU A 6 1.86 -9.75 9.96
CA LEU A 6 1.42 -8.37 9.69
C LEU A 6 1.59 -8.05 8.19
N GLN A 7 2.73 -8.39 7.62
CA GLN A 7 3.01 -8.09 6.22
C GLN A 7 2.11 -8.87 5.27
N ALA A 8 1.78 -10.12 5.57
CA ALA A 8 0.81 -10.89 4.80
C ALA A 8 -0.58 -10.23 4.81
N ILE A 9 -1.00 -9.68 5.95
CA ILE A 9 -2.28 -8.95 6.07
C ILE A 9 -2.25 -7.67 5.23
N LEU A 10 -1.18 -6.88 5.32
CA LEU A 10 -1.04 -5.65 4.52
C LEU A 10 -0.97 -5.94 3.02
N ALA A 11 -0.35 -7.05 2.62
CA ALA A 11 -0.33 -7.48 1.23
C ALA A 11 -1.72 -7.87 0.72
N MET A 12 -2.52 -8.55 1.54
CA MET A 12 -3.91 -8.91 1.20
C MET A 12 -4.82 -7.68 1.14
N ASP A 13 -4.62 -6.71 2.02
CA ASP A 13 -5.35 -5.45 1.99
C ASP A 13 -5.07 -4.67 0.69
N ALA A 14 -3.80 -4.51 0.33
CA ALA A 14 -3.41 -3.86 -0.93
C ALA A 14 -3.95 -4.60 -2.16
N TYR A 15 -3.91 -5.94 -2.17
CA TYR A 15 -4.47 -6.75 -3.24
C TYR A 15 -6.00 -6.58 -3.37
N ASN A 16 -6.73 -6.63 -2.26
CA ASN A 16 -8.18 -6.50 -2.25
C ASN A 16 -8.63 -5.09 -2.66
N ARG A 17 -7.84 -4.06 -2.33
CA ARG A 17 -8.10 -2.68 -2.76
C ARG A 17 -7.80 -2.48 -4.23
N GLY A 18 -6.77 -3.14 -4.74
CA GLY A 18 -6.46 -3.21 -6.15
C GLY A 18 -6.61 -1.88 -6.91
N TYR A 19 -6.80 -2.02 -8.21
CA TYR A 19 -7.09 -0.90 -9.08
C TYR A 19 -8.60 -0.92 -9.40
N ASP A 20 -9.25 0.25 -9.53
CA ASP A 20 -10.67 0.40 -9.89
C ASP A 20 -11.72 -0.06 -8.85
N GLN A 21 -11.32 -0.34 -7.60
CA GLN A 21 -12.28 -0.64 -6.53
C GLN A 21 -12.95 0.62 -5.95
N GLY A 22 -12.68 1.81 -6.52
CA GLY A 22 -13.26 3.08 -6.07
C GLY A 22 -12.83 3.53 -4.67
N VAL A 23 -11.77 2.95 -4.12
CA VAL A 23 -11.31 3.25 -2.76
C VAL A 23 -10.23 4.34 -2.83
N THR A 24 -10.56 5.54 -2.34
CA THR A 24 -9.66 6.71 -2.30
C THR A 24 -9.68 7.33 -0.90
N GLY A 25 -8.68 8.17 -0.57
CA GLY A 25 -8.69 8.93 0.70
C GLY A 25 -8.37 8.10 1.95
N LEU A 26 -7.76 6.93 1.80
CA LEU A 26 -7.37 6.04 2.90
C LEU A 26 -6.17 6.52 3.72
N GLU A 27 -5.51 7.61 3.35
CA GLU A 27 -4.39 8.16 4.11
C GLU A 27 -4.85 8.52 5.53
N GLY A 28 -4.06 8.14 6.53
CA GLY A 28 -4.40 8.26 7.95
C GLY A 28 -5.28 7.14 8.51
N THR A 29 -5.82 6.25 7.67
CA THR A 29 -6.55 5.06 8.16
C THR A 29 -5.57 3.99 8.66
N SER A 30 -5.99 3.16 9.61
CA SER A 30 -5.13 2.16 10.24
C SER A 30 -5.64 0.73 10.05
N ILE A 31 -4.71 -0.20 9.89
CA ILE A 31 -4.94 -1.65 9.79
C ILE A 31 -4.08 -2.31 10.86
N GLY A 32 -4.73 -2.77 11.93
CA GLY A 32 -4.01 -3.21 13.13
C GLY A 32 -3.15 -2.08 13.68
N SER A 33 -1.83 -2.28 13.73
CA SER A 33 -0.85 -1.31 14.21
C SER A 33 -0.17 -0.50 13.11
N ALA A 34 -0.60 -0.65 11.85
CA ALA A 34 -0.02 0.01 10.70
C ALA A 34 -0.96 1.12 10.19
N THR A 35 -0.41 2.28 9.84
CA THR A 35 -1.20 3.42 9.33
C THR A 35 -0.86 3.69 7.89
N VAL A 36 -1.88 3.82 7.03
CA VAL A 36 -1.67 4.21 5.62
C VAL A 36 -1.14 5.64 5.60
N ILE A 37 0.03 5.84 5.00
CA ILE A 37 0.66 7.15 4.88
C ILE A 37 0.61 7.71 3.47
N GLN A 38 0.50 6.85 2.47
CA GLN A 38 0.42 7.26 1.07
C GLN A 38 -0.20 6.17 0.21
N GLN A 39 -0.85 6.56 -0.88
CA GLN A 39 -1.29 5.66 -1.93
C GLN A 39 -1.01 6.25 -3.32
N SER A 40 -0.84 5.40 -4.32
CA SER A 40 -0.70 5.82 -5.72
C SER A 40 -1.97 6.52 -6.21
N GLY A 41 -1.82 7.44 -7.16
CA GLY A 41 -2.96 8.08 -7.82
C GLY A 41 -3.91 7.05 -8.44
N THR A 42 -5.15 7.05 -7.97
CA THR A 42 -6.25 6.19 -8.46
C THR A 42 -7.22 6.93 -9.37
N ALA A 43 -7.01 8.23 -9.58
CA ALA A 43 -7.81 9.04 -10.49
C ALA A 43 -7.37 8.85 -11.95
N ALA A 44 -8.35 8.85 -12.86
CA ALA A 44 -8.12 8.77 -14.29
C ALA A 44 -7.14 9.86 -14.77
N GLY A 45 -6.16 9.48 -15.60
CA GLY A 45 -5.13 10.38 -16.13
C GLY A 45 -3.93 10.62 -15.19
N THR A 46 -3.85 9.92 -14.06
CA THR A 46 -2.60 9.85 -13.29
C THR A 46 -1.69 8.76 -13.87
N PRO A 47 -0.35 8.91 -13.82
CA PRO A 47 0.56 7.90 -14.38
C PRO A 47 0.37 6.50 -13.79
N GLY A 48 0.08 6.41 -12.48
CA GLY A 48 -0.25 5.16 -11.80
C GLY A 48 -1.54 4.54 -12.33
N PHE A 49 -2.57 5.38 -12.55
CA PHE A 49 -3.78 5.00 -13.25
C PHE A 49 -3.44 4.40 -14.63
N ASP A 50 -2.84 5.17 -15.54
CA ASP A 50 -2.63 4.73 -16.92
C ASP A 50 -1.73 3.49 -17.06
N ALA A 51 -0.81 3.28 -16.11
CA ALA A 51 0.07 2.11 -16.06
C ALA A 51 -0.58 0.84 -15.46
N SER A 52 -1.86 0.90 -15.05
CA SER A 52 -2.53 -0.15 -14.27
C SER A 52 -1.71 -0.57 -13.06
N PHE A 53 -1.19 0.43 -12.35
CA PHE A 53 -0.32 0.27 -11.19
C PHE A 53 -1.05 0.81 -9.95
N TYR A 54 -1.06 0.00 -8.89
CA TYR A 54 -1.55 0.43 -7.58
C TYR A 54 -0.46 0.19 -6.55
N ALA A 55 -0.17 1.17 -5.72
CA ALA A 55 0.76 1.04 -4.60
C ALA A 55 0.19 1.73 -3.37
N ILE A 56 0.49 1.16 -2.20
CA ILE A 56 0.09 1.73 -0.92
C ILE A 56 1.23 1.57 0.07
N ALA A 57 1.49 2.61 0.86
CA ALA A 57 2.49 2.63 1.90
C ALA A 57 1.84 2.71 3.29
N TYR A 58 2.41 1.93 4.19
CA TYR A 58 2.02 1.86 5.59
C TYR A 58 3.21 2.23 6.47
N GLN A 59 2.97 3.07 7.46
CA GLN A 59 3.85 3.27 8.61
C GLN A 59 3.56 2.18 9.65
N LEU A 60 4.59 1.42 10.03
CA LEU A 60 4.51 0.43 11.10
C LEU A 60 4.75 1.11 12.46
N ALA A 61 4.32 0.43 13.53
CA ALA A 61 4.41 0.96 14.90
C ALA A 61 5.85 1.18 15.39
N ASP A 62 6.84 0.54 14.76
CA ASP A 62 8.27 0.71 15.03
C ASP A 62 8.88 1.90 14.27
N GLY A 63 8.09 2.62 13.46
CA GLY A 63 8.56 3.75 12.65
C GLY A 63 9.14 3.36 11.29
N SER A 64 9.21 2.07 10.96
CA SER A 64 9.56 1.61 9.61
C SER A 64 8.37 1.77 8.64
N SER A 65 8.66 1.85 7.34
CA SER A 65 7.64 1.96 6.29
C SER A 65 7.60 0.68 5.46
N SER A 66 6.39 0.14 5.24
CA SER A 66 6.15 -0.97 4.32
C SER A 66 5.35 -0.48 3.13
N SER A 67 5.82 -0.69 1.91
CA SER A 67 4.98 -0.56 0.71
C SER A 67 4.53 -1.90 0.19
N THR A 68 3.31 -1.93 -0.33
CA THR A 68 2.84 -3.03 -1.17
C THR A 68 2.45 -2.47 -2.51
N ASP A 69 3.07 -3.02 -3.56
CA ASP A 69 2.81 -2.65 -4.94
C ASP A 69 2.08 -3.80 -5.63
N HIS A 70 0.99 -3.47 -6.33
CA HIS A 70 0.25 -4.33 -7.23
C HIS A 70 0.46 -3.84 -8.66
N SER A 71 1.27 -4.59 -9.43
CA SER A 71 1.47 -4.34 -10.85
C SER A 71 1.24 -5.63 -11.63
N LYS A 72 0.28 -5.61 -12.56
CA LYS A 72 0.01 -6.72 -13.50
C LYS A 72 -0.12 -8.10 -12.82
N GLY A 73 -0.83 -8.17 -11.69
CA GLY A 73 -1.10 -9.44 -10.99
C GLY A 73 0.03 -9.94 -10.07
N ARG A 74 1.07 -9.13 -9.81
CA ARG A 74 2.09 -9.43 -8.79
C ARG A 74 1.94 -8.47 -7.61
N ASN A 75 1.94 -9.04 -6.40
CA ASN A 75 2.05 -8.30 -5.13
C ASN A 75 3.51 -8.33 -4.68
N VAL A 76 4.12 -7.17 -4.50
CA VAL A 76 5.45 -7.04 -3.93
C VAL A 76 5.36 -6.20 -2.67
N ALA A 77 5.66 -6.80 -1.53
CA ALA A 77 5.76 -6.10 -0.25
C ALA A 77 7.24 -5.80 0.05
N THR A 78 7.56 -4.54 0.31
CA THR A 78 8.92 -4.08 0.61
C THR A 78 8.92 -3.30 1.92
N ILE A 79 9.83 -3.62 2.84
CA ILE A 79 10.08 -2.83 4.05
C ILE A 79 11.30 -1.95 3.81
N LYS A 80 11.18 -0.67 4.13
CA LYS A 80 12.32 0.26 4.21
C LYS A 80 12.29 0.99 5.55
N ASP A 81 13.46 1.23 6.10
CA ASP A 81 13.66 2.08 7.30
C ASP A 81 13.49 3.59 7.00
N THR A 82 12.95 3.94 5.83
CA THR A 82 12.81 5.33 5.36
C THR A 82 11.44 5.55 4.73
N THR A 83 11.02 6.81 4.68
CA THR A 83 9.84 7.24 3.92
C THR A 83 9.98 6.86 2.45
N LEU A 84 8.92 6.29 1.89
CA LEU A 84 8.83 5.95 0.47
C LEU A 84 8.04 7.05 -0.24
N ASN A 85 8.60 7.55 -1.34
CA ASN A 85 7.91 8.48 -2.25
C ASN A 85 7.69 7.74 -3.58
N PHE A 86 6.44 7.62 -4.02
CA PHE A 86 6.05 7.05 -5.30
C PHE A 86 5.29 8.09 -6.12
#